data_AF-G3MT45-F1
#
_entry.id   AF-G3MT45-F1
#
_cell.length_a   1.000
_cell.length_b   1.000
_cell.length_c   1.000
_cell.angle_alpha   90.00
_cell.angle_beta   90.00
_cell.angle_gamma   90.00
#
_symmetry.space_group_name_H-M   'P 1'
#
loop_
_entity.id
_entity.type
_entity.pdbx_description
1 polymer ?
#
loop_
_entity_poly.entity_id
_entity_poly.type
_entity_poly.pdbx_seq_one_letter_code
_entity_poly.pdbx_strand_id
1 'polypeptide(L)'
;MWEFMESHDSVSAVIHNTTRDVLVFVRQFRPAVYYSQIPARELASGAPIDTRKHPGNLGVTLELCAGILDNKKLTSAETMREEILEECGYDVPLANIQRVTSARAGTIEGAMEELFFAEVTDDMKKTAGGGLEEQGEMIDVVELTRAEAKKVLFDDHIMKPAVLLFGVTWFLEVKSKQQKGFNNV
;
A
#
# COMPACT_ATOMS: atom_id res chain seq x y z
N MET A 1 15.11 9.03 26.31
CA MET A 1 15.73 7.93 25.54
C MET A 1 14.98 7.88 24.22
N TRP A 2 15.69 7.94 23.09
CA TRP A 2 15.09 7.91 21.75
C TRP A 2 15.31 6.52 21.17
N GLU A 3 14.29 5.99 20.50
CA GLU A 3 14.37 4.75 19.72
C GLU A 3 14.33 5.12 18.24
N PHE A 4 15.07 4.39 17.40
CA PHE A 4 15.05 4.55 15.96
C PHE A 4 15.31 3.22 15.26
N MET A 5 14.93 3.13 13.99
CA MET A 5 15.19 1.99 13.11
C MET A 5 15.65 2.50 11.75
N GLU A 6 16.67 1.89 11.16
CA GLU A 6 17.06 2.23 9.79
C GLU A 6 16.13 1.51 8.80
N SER A 7 15.60 2.25 7.82
CA SER A 7 14.74 1.73 6.76
C SER A 7 15.04 2.46 5.45
N HIS A 8 14.76 1.81 4.32
CA HIS A 8 14.82 2.44 3.01
C HIS A 8 13.72 3.48 2.83
N ASP A 9 14.00 4.51 2.03
CA ASP A 9 12.96 5.34 1.45
C ASP A 9 12.06 4.49 0.54
N SER A 10 10.83 4.92 0.32
CA SER A 10 9.80 4.11 -0.35
C SER A 10 8.85 4.95 -1.22
N VAL A 11 8.09 4.25 -2.04
CA VAL A 11 7.00 4.79 -2.86
C VAL A 11 5.71 4.05 -2.57
N SER A 12 4.58 4.73 -2.69
CA SER A 12 3.26 4.08 -2.68
C SER A 12 2.31 4.76 -3.67
N ALA A 13 1.29 4.04 -4.15
CA ALA A 13 0.36 4.57 -5.15
C ALA A 13 -1.11 4.38 -4.77
N VAL A 14 -1.89 5.44 -4.95
CA VAL A 14 -3.34 5.31 -5.10
C VAL A 14 -3.64 4.96 -6.56
N ILE A 15 -4.24 3.78 -6.78
CA ILE A 15 -4.55 3.28 -8.11
C ILE A 15 -6.07 3.30 -8.29
N HIS A 16 -6.56 4.00 -9.32
CA HIS A 16 -7.98 4.03 -9.67
C HIS A 16 -8.20 3.32 -11.00
N ASN A 17 -8.89 2.18 -10.96
CA ASN A 17 -9.37 1.53 -12.18
C ASN A 17 -10.62 2.27 -12.68
N THR A 18 -10.46 2.96 -13.81
CA THR A 18 -11.50 3.79 -14.42
C THR A 18 -12.54 2.97 -15.20
N THR A 19 -12.20 1.75 -15.64
CA THR A 19 -13.15 0.84 -16.30
C THR A 19 -14.24 0.38 -15.34
N ARG A 20 -13.88 0.10 -14.09
CA ARG A 20 -14.78 -0.48 -13.08
C ARG A 20 -15.12 0.47 -11.91
N ASP A 21 -14.55 1.67 -11.91
CA ASP A 21 -14.67 2.68 -10.85
C ASP A 21 -14.34 2.14 -9.45
N VAL A 22 -13.23 1.41 -9.34
CA VAL A 22 -12.71 0.84 -8.09
C VAL A 22 -11.30 1.33 -7.81
N LEU A 23 -10.98 1.45 -6.52
CA LEU A 23 -9.61 1.63 -6.05
C LEU A 23 -8.95 0.27 -5.87
N VAL A 24 -7.70 0.14 -6.30
CA VAL A 24 -6.89 -1.08 -6.16
C VAL A 24 -5.98 -0.92 -4.95
N PHE A 25 -5.98 -1.95 -4.11
CA PHE A 25 -5.21 -2.10 -2.88
C PHE A 25 -4.52 -3.46 -2.89
N VAL A 26 -3.65 -3.66 -1.92
CA VAL A 26 -2.99 -4.93 -1.68
C VAL A 26 -3.22 -5.39 -0.24
N ARG A 27 -3.20 -6.71 -0.01
CA ARG A 27 -3.09 -7.31 1.31
C ARG A 27 -1.84 -8.14 1.39
N GLN A 28 -1.11 -7.98 2.49
CA GLN A 28 0.11 -8.73 2.72
C GLN A 28 0.36 -8.90 4.22
N PHE A 29 1.19 -9.88 4.57
CA PHE A 29 1.57 -10.14 5.95
C PHE A 29 2.70 -9.20 6.37
N ARG A 30 2.51 -8.44 7.46
CA ARG A 30 3.54 -7.60 8.07
C ARG A 30 3.98 -8.20 9.41
N PRO A 31 5.24 -8.71 9.52
CA PRO A 31 5.73 -9.33 10.75
C PRO A 31 5.64 -8.43 11.99
N ALA A 32 5.90 -7.12 11.85
CA ALA A 32 5.80 -6.16 12.95
C ALA A 32 4.37 -6.02 13.47
N VAL A 33 3.38 -5.99 12.56
CA VAL A 33 1.95 -5.96 12.94
C VAL A 33 1.58 -7.26 13.63
N TYR A 34 1.95 -8.41 13.08
CA TYR A 34 1.72 -9.71 13.72
C TYR A 34 2.31 -9.77 15.13
N TYR A 35 3.58 -9.37 15.28
CA TYR A 35 4.28 -9.36 16.57
C TYR A 35 3.57 -8.46 17.61
N SER A 36 3.02 -7.32 17.17
CA SER A 36 2.28 -6.41 18.05
C SER A 36 0.99 -7.00 18.62
N GLN A 37 0.43 -8.04 17.97
CA GLN A 37 -0.77 -8.73 18.42
C GLN A 37 -0.48 -9.81 19.48
N ILE A 38 0.78 -10.17 19.70
CA ILE A 38 1.15 -11.23 20.64
C ILE A 38 1.19 -10.68 22.08
N PRO A 39 0.51 -11.31 23.06
CA PRO A 39 0.52 -10.82 24.43
C PRO A 39 1.93 -10.75 25.01
N ALA A 40 2.28 -9.63 25.66
CA ALA A 40 3.61 -9.39 26.22
C ALA A 40 4.10 -10.51 27.17
N ARG A 41 3.19 -11.13 27.94
CA ARG A 41 3.51 -12.27 28.82
C ARG A 41 4.02 -13.50 28.06
N GLU A 42 3.58 -13.69 26.82
CA GLU A 42 4.00 -14.80 25.97
C GLU A 42 5.35 -14.48 25.33
N LEU A 43 5.55 -13.24 24.89
CA LEU A 43 6.84 -12.73 24.39
C LEU A 43 7.94 -12.78 25.47
N ALA A 44 7.61 -12.45 26.72
CA ALA A 44 8.56 -12.45 27.84
C ALA A 44 9.18 -13.82 28.14
N SER A 45 8.55 -14.91 27.68
CA SER A 45 9.09 -16.26 27.84
C SER A 45 10.30 -16.54 26.95
N GLY A 46 10.48 -15.77 25.86
CA GLY A 46 11.48 -16.04 24.83
C GLY A 46 11.24 -17.31 24.01
N ALA A 47 10.14 -18.04 24.27
CA ALA A 47 9.77 -19.22 23.49
C ALA A 47 9.26 -18.82 22.10
N PRO A 48 9.39 -19.70 21.08
CA PRO A 48 8.77 -19.48 19.78
C PRO A 48 7.26 -19.22 19.91
N ILE A 49 6.75 -18.28 19.10
CA ILE A 49 5.32 -17.98 19.05
C ILE A 49 4.56 -19.20 18.53
N ASP A 50 3.56 -19.68 19.27
CA ASP A 50 2.69 -20.77 18.79
C ASP A 50 1.73 -20.24 17.72
N THR A 51 2.07 -20.47 16.45
CA THR A 51 1.30 -20.02 15.29
C THR A 51 -0.04 -20.73 15.11
N ARG A 52 -0.30 -21.82 15.86
CA ARG A 52 -1.64 -22.45 15.91
C ARG A 52 -2.58 -21.67 16.82
N LYS A 53 -2.02 -21.04 17.86
CA LYS A 53 -2.76 -20.17 18.79
C LYS A 53 -2.91 -18.76 18.22
N HIS A 54 -1.88 -18.26 17.56
CA HIS A 54 -1.85 -16.93 16.93
C HIS A 54 -1.74 -17.11 15.41
N PRO A 55 -2.87 -17.17 14.68
CA PRO A 55 -2.84 -17.40 13.24
C PRO A 55 -2.22 -16.22 12.48
N GLY A 56 -1.60 -16.50 11.33
CA GLY A 56 -0.88 -15.49 10.54
C GLY A 56 -1.75 -14.34 10.04
N ASN A 57 -3.07 -14.51 9.91
CA ASN A 57 -3.98 -13.44 9.52
C ASN A 57 -4.01 -12.26 10.51
N LEU A 58 -3.54 -12.45 11.75
CA LEU A 58 -3.34 -11.35 12.72
C LEU A 58 -2.30 -10.32 12.24
N GLY A 59 -1.42 -10.69 11.31
CA GLY A 59 -0.43 -9.81 10.71
C GLY A 59 -0.82 -9.23 9.36
N VAL A 60 -1.99 -9.56 8.83
CA VAL A 60 -2.38 -9.13 7.49
C VAL A 60 -2.91 -7.70 7.54
N THR A 61 -2.34 -6.86 6.70
CA THR A 61 -2.70 -5.45 6.54
C THR A 61 -3.39 -5.24 5.19
N LEU A 62 -4.24 -4.22 5.09
CA LEU A 62 -4.70 -3.66 3.82
C LEU A 62 -3.88 -2.40 3.55
N GLU A 63 -3.27 -2.32 2.37
CA GLU A 63 -2.26 -1.31 2.04
C GLU A 63 -2.46 -0.76 0.63
N LEU A 64 -1.81 0.37 0.35
CA LEU A 64 -1.58 0.82 -1.02
C LEU A 64 -0.47 -0.05 -1.64
N CYS A 65 -0.47 -0.17 -2.98
CA CYS A 65 0.68 -0.73 -3.69
C CYS A 65 1.92 0.11 -3.37
N ALA A 66 3.04 -0.53 -3.03
CA ALA A 66 4.21 0.17 -2.51
C ALA A 66 5.51 -0.61 -2.75
N GLY A 67 6.63 0.10 -2.79
CA GLY A 67 7.96 -0.49 -3.00
C GLY A 67 9.07 0.32 -2.35
N ILE A 68 10.22 -0.33 -2.11
CA ILE A 68 11.40 0.33 -1.56
C ILE A 68 12.28 0.93 -2.67
N LEU A 69 12.99 2.01 -2.35
CA LEU A 69 13.94 2.66 -3.26
C LEU A 69 15.36 2.11 -3.03
N ASP A 70 15.60 0.86 -3.43
CA ASP A 70 16.89 0.17 -3.29
C ASP A 70 17.70 0.11 -4.61
N ASN A 71 17.01 0.17 -5.76
CA ASN A 71 17.64 0.21 -7.07
C ASN A 71 17.98 1.65 -7.52
N LYS A 72 19.24 2.05 -7.32
CA LYS A 72 19.76 3.38 -7.67
C LYS A 72 19.72 3.75 -9.17
N LYS A 73 19.34 2.83 -10.05
CA LYS A 73 19.20 3.10 -11.49
C LYS A 73 17.80 3.59 -11.87
N LEU A 74 16.83 3.42 -10.98
CA LEU A 74 15.45 3.82 -11.20
C LEU A 74 15.15 5.12 -10.48
N THR A 75 14.31 5.95 -11.10
CA THR A 75 13.62 7.04 -10.42
C THR A 75 12.47 6.49 -9.58
N SER A 76 11.97 7.26 -8.62
CA SER A 76 10.82 6.85 -7.80
C SER A 76 9.56 6.57 -8.62
N ALA A 77 9.34 7.29 -9.72
CA ALA A 77 8.23 7.01 -10.63
C ALA A 77 8.43 5.72 -11.44
N GLU A 78 9.67 5.38 -11.81
CA GLU A 78 9.97 4.11 -12.49
C GLU A 78 9.80 2.92 -11.55
N THR A 79 10.31 3.01 -10.31
CA THR A 79 10.05 2.02 -9.27
C THR A 79 8.55 1.84 -9.06
N MET A 80 7.79 2.94 -8.88
CA MET A 80 6.35 2.84 -8.66
C MET A 80 5.61 2.16 -9.82
N ARG A 81 6.05 2.39 -11.07
CA ARG A 81 5.48 1.69 -12.23
C ARG A 81 5.76 0.19 -12.18
N GLU A 82 6.97 -0.21 -11.81
CA GLU A 82 7.36 -1.62 -11.69
C GLU A 82 6.54 -2.31 -10.62
N GLU A 83 6.38 -1.70 -9.44
CA GLU A 83 5.54 -2.22 -8.34
C GLU A 83 4.07 -2.37 -8.74
N ILE A 84 3.49 -1.40 -9.46
CA ILE A 84 2.10 -1.51 -9.94
C ILE A 84 1.92 -2.70 -10.89
N LEU A 85 2.93 -3.03 -11.69
CA LEU A 85 2.89 -4.20 -12.55
C LEU A 85 3.09 -5.49 -11.75
N GLU A 86 4.01 -5.49 -10.80
CA GLU A 86 4.38 -6.64 -9.99
C GLU A 86 3.30 -7.03 -8.98
N GLU A 87 2.95 -6.11 -8.08
CA GLU A 87 1.98 -6.35 -7.02
C GLU A 87 0.55 -6.37 -7.55
N CYS A 88 0.22 -5.44 -8.46
CA CYS A 88 -1.16 -5.21 -8.91
C CYS A 88 -1.45 -5.67 -10.34
N GLY A 89 -0.46 -6.08 -11.12
CA GLY A 89 -0.64 -6.64 -12.46
C GLY A 89 -0.98 -5.63 -13.56
N TYR A 90 -0.81 -4.32 -13.35
CA TYR A 90 -1.14 -3.30 -14.35
C TYR A 90 0.12 -2.68 -14.98
N ASP A 91 0.20 -2.69 -16.31
CA ASP A 91 1.28 -2.03 -17.06
C ASP A 91 0.88 -0.59 -17.39
N VAL A 92 1.31 0.35 -16.53
CA VAL A 92 0.94 1.77 -16.61
C VAL A 92 2.02 2.55 -17.36
N PRO A 93 1.67 3.37 -18.38
CA PRO A 93 2.65 4.27 -19.00
C PRO A 93 3.28 5.20 -17.97
N LEU A 94 4.61 5.35 -17.99
CA LEU A 94 5.34 6.16 -17.00
C LEU A 94 4.81 7.61 -16.92
N ALA A 95 4.37 8.19 -18.04
CA ALA A 95 3.78 9.53 -18.09
C ALA A 95 2.48 9.68 -17.28
N ASN A 96 1.83 8.56 -16.95
CA ASN A 96 0.59 8.53 -16.16
C ASN A 96 0.84 8.31 -14.67
N ILE A 97 2.09 8.09 -14.24
CA ILE A 97 2.47 8.01 -12.83
C ILE A 97 2.62 9.43 -12.28
N GLN A 98 1.61 9.90 -11.55
CA GLN A 98 1.51 11.29 -11.08
C GLN A 98 1.98 11.39 -9.63
N ARG A 99 3.03 12.17 -9.37
CA ARG A 99 3.46 12.44 -7.99
C ARG A 99 2.39 13.27 -7.26
N VAL A 100 2.00 12.82 -6.08
CA VAL A 100 1.02 13.50 -5.21
C VAL A 100 1.74 14.37 -4.18
N THR A 101 2.56 13.75 -3.32
CA THR A 101 3.31 14.41 -2.25
C THR A 101 4.38 13.47 -1.70
N SER A 102 5.13 13.90 -0.70
CA SER A 102 5.97 13.02 0.12
C SER A 102 5.85 13.37 1.61
N ALA A 103 6.14 12.41 2.47
CA ALA A 103 6.18 12.54 3.92
C ALA A 103 7.22 11.60 4.52
N ARG A 104 7.51 11.73 5.82
CA ARG A 104 8.24 10.67 6.53
C ARG A 104 7.26 9.56 6.87
N ALA A 105 7.58 8.32 6.52
CA ALA A 105 6.74 7.14 6.80
C ALA A 105 6.41 7.05 8.31
N GLY A 106 7.39 7.44 9.13
CA GLY A 106 7.26 7.57 10.58
C GLY A 106 8.46 8.28 11.18
N THR A 107 8.28 8.81 12.39
CA THR A 107 9.29 9.62 13.07
C THR A 107 10.38 8.79 13.74
N ILE A 108 10.19 7.47 13.85
CA ILE A 108 11.15 6.54 14.45
C ILE A 108 12.14 6.06 13.38
N GLU A 109 11.66 5.79 12.18
CA GLU A 109 12.47 5.32 11.05
C GLU A 109 13.11 6.46 10.24
N GLY A 110 12.43 7.62 10.14
CA GLY A 110 12.93 8.76 9.37
C GLY A 110 13.01 8.55 7.86
N ALA A 111 12.59 7.40 7.34
CA ALA A 111 12.49 7.10 5.92
C ALA A 111 11.48 8.04 5.23
N MET A 112 11.80 8.49 4.02
CA MET A 112 10.87 9.20 3.14
C MET A 112 9.93 8.21 2.46
N GLU A 113 8.67 8.56 2.36
CA GLU A 113 7.69 7.90 1.51
C GLU A 113 7.15 8.91 0.49
N GLU A 114 7.24 8.58 -0.80
CA GLU A 114 6.62 9.34 -1.88
C GLU A 114 5.30 8.71 -2.32
N LEU A 115 4.22 9.49 -2.26
CA LEU A 115 2.91 9.05 -2.71
C LEU A 115 2.67 9.46 -4.16
N PHE A 116 2.24 8.49 -4.96
CA PHE A 116 1.85 8.62 -6.36
C PHE A 116 0.36 8.33 -6.56
N PHE A 117 -0.11 8.66 -7.76
CA PHE A 117 -1.44 8.33 -8.25
C PHE A 117 -1.35 7.84 -9.70
N ALA A 118 -2.12 6.81 -10.02
CA ALA A 118 -2.27 6.29 -11.37
C ALA A 118 -3.73 5.94 -11.68
N GLU A 119 -4.16 6.27 -12.89
CA GLU A 119 -5.38 5.71 -13.47
C GLU A 119 -5.01 4.48 -14.30
N VAL A 120 -5.79 3.42 -14.14
CA VAL A 120 -5.65 2.18 -14.91
C VAL A 120 -6.96 1.82 -15.58
N THR A 121 -6.88 0.94 -16.58
CA THR A 121 -8.02 0.32 -17.24
C THR A 121 -7.82 -1.20 -17.24
N ASP A 122 -8.89 -1.95 -17.51
CA ASP A 122 -8.79 -3.41 -17.59
C ASP A 122 -7.85 -3.87 -18.72
N ASP A 123 -7.70 -3.10 -19.80
CA ASP A 123 -6.76 -3.38 -20.91
C ASP A 123 -5.27 -3.30 -20.48
N MET A 124 -4.99 -2.56 -19.41
CA MET A 124 -3.65 -2.46 -18.83
C MET A 124 -3.30 -3.67 -17.96
N LYS A 125 -4.26 -4.53 -17.59
CA LYS A 125 -4.00 -5.71 -16.77
C LYS A 125 -3.23 -6.76 -17.56
N LYS A 126 -2.00 -7.09 -17.14
CA LYS A 126 -1.12 -8.07 -17.81
C LYS A 126 -0.97 -9.38 -17.04
N THR A 127 -1.05 -9.32 -15.71
CA THR A 127 -0.95 -10.48 -14.82
C THR A 127 -2.05 -10.39 -13.76
N ALA A 128 -2.13 -11.35 -12.85
CA ALA A 128 -3.03 -11.22 -11.69
C ALA A 128 -2.56 -10.15 -10.69
N GLY A 129 -1.27 -9.77 -10.74
CA GLY A 129 -0.54 -9.25 -9.59
C GLY A 129 -0.04 -10.40 -8.71
N GLY A 130 0.47 -10.07 -7.51
CA GLY A 130 0.86 -11.08 -6.53
C GLY A 130 2.15 -10.83 -5.77
N GLY A 131 2.98 -9.89 -6.24
CA GLY A 131 4.35 -9.73 -5.75
C GLY A 131 5.28 -10.84 -6.28
N LEU A 132 6.51 -10.88 -5.77
CA LEU A 132 7.49 -11.92 -6.10
C LEU A 132 7.60 -13.00 -5.01
N GLU A 133 7.13 -14.21 -5.33
CA GLU A 133 7.17 -15.35 -4.40
C GLU A 133 8.61 -15.70 -3.99
N GLU A 134 9.59 -15.57 -4.89
CA GLU A 134 11.01 -15.80 -4.55
C GLU A 134 11.57 -14.80 -3.54
N GLN A 135 10.94 -13.64 -3.39
CA GLN A 135 11.27 -12.61 -2.39
C GLN A 135 10.42 -12.76 -1.12
N GLY A 136 9.53 -13.76 -1.07
CA GLY A 136 8.62 -14.01 0.05
C GLY A 136 7.40 -13.09 0.05
N GLU A 137 7.13 -12.40 -1.05
CA GLU A 137 5.98 -11.54 -1.21
C GLU A 137 4.78 -12.36 -1.64
N MET A 138 3.84 -12.53 -0.71
CA MET A 138 2.54 -13.15 -0.96
C MET A 138 1.49 -12.07 -0.83
N ILE A 139 1.10 -11.50 -1.97
CA ILE A 139 0.25 -10.31 -2.01
C ILE A 139 -1.09 -10.64 -2.68
N ASP A 140 -2.18 -10.32 -1.99
CA ASP A 140 -3.52 -10.40 -2.56
C ASP A 140 -3.95 -9.03 -3.08
N VAL A 141 -4.32 -8.95 -4.36
CA VAL A 141 -4.92 -7.73 -4.93
C VAL A 141 -6.36 -7.60 -4.46
N VAL A 142 -6.71 -6.44 -3.89
CA VAL A 142 -8.05 -6.14 -3.39
C VAL A 142 -8.60 -4.91 -4.11
N GLU A 143 -9.82 -5.01 -4.60
CA GLU A 143 -10.49 -3.91 -5.27
C GLU A 143 -11.71 -3.49 -4.48
N LEU A 144 -11.78 -2.19 -4.17
CA LEU A 144 -12.87 -1.62 -3.39
C LEU A 144 -13.51 -0.48 -4.16
N THR A 145 -14.84 -0.44 -4.16
CA THR A 145 -15.57 0.76 -4.60
C THR A 145 -15.20 1.96 -3.72
N ARG A 146 -15.46 3.17 -4.22
CA ARG A 146 -15.29 4.41 -3.42
C ARG A 146 -16.02 4.36 -2.07
N ALA A 147 -17.20 3.74 -2.04
CA ALA A 147 -18.00 3.60 -0.84
C ALA A 147 -17.36 2.63 0.17
N GLU A 148 -16.79 1.51 -0.30
CA GLU A 148 -16.08 0.55 0.55
C GLU A 148 -14.76 1.12 1.06
N ALA A 149 -13.97 1.77 0.20
CA ALA A 149 -12.74 2.44 0.60
C ALA A 149 -12.99 3.52 1.67
N LYS A 150 -14.13 4.24 1.58
CA LYS A 150 -14.54 5.18 2.63
C LYS A 150 -14.84 4.51 3.97
N LYS A 151 -15.42 3.29 3.96
CA LYS A 151 -15.67 2.52 5.18
C LYS A 151 -14.37 2.07 5.83
N VAL A 152 -13.39 1.65 5.03
CA VAL A 152 -12.06 1.21 5.49
C VAL A 152 -11.39 2.25 6.38
N LEU A 153 -11.54 3.55 6.08
CA LEU A 153 -10.89 4.64 6.81
C LEU A 153 -11.13 4.62 8.31
N PHE A 154 -12.33 4.21 8.74
CA PHE A 154 -12.77 4.28 10.14
C PHE A 154 -13.06 2.89 10.75
N ASP A 155 -12.71 1.81 10.04
CA ASP A 155 -12.89 0.45 10.54
C ASP A 155 -11.64 0.00 11.32
N ASP A 156 -11.71 0.03 12.66
CA ASP A 156 -10.59 -0.36 13.53
C ASP A 156 -10.23 -1.85 13.45
N HIS A 157 -11.06 -2.69 12.83
CA HIS A 157 -10.75 -4.11 12.63
C HIS A 157 -9.84 -4.37 11.44
N ILE A 158 -9.61 -3.38 10.57
CA ILE A 158 -8.71 -3.49 9.42
C ILE A 158 -7.38 -2.83 9.77
N MET A 159 -6.32 -3.62 9.87
CA MET A 159 -4.96 -3.09 10.02
C MET A 159 -4.54 -2.39 8.73
N LYS A 160 -4.03 -1.16 8.84
CA LYS A 160 -3.69 -0.31 7.70
C LYS A 160 -2.64 0.74 8.08
N PRO A 161 -1.72 1.09 7.17
CA PRO A 161 -0.75 2.15 7.40
C PRO A 161 -1.40 3.53 7.26
N ALA A 162 -0.78 4.55 7.87
CA ALA A 162 -1.29 5.93 7.83
C ALA A 162 -1.35 6.50 6.40
N VAL A 163 -0.43 6.09 5.52
CA VAL A 163 -0.43 6.52 4.12
C VAL A 163 -1.69 6.07 3.38
N LEU A 164 -2.26 4.91 3.69
CA LEU A 164 -3.53 4.47 3.11
C LEU A 164 -4.65 5.43 3.50
N LEU A 165 -4.72 5.82 4.77
CA LEU A 165 -5.73 6.76 5.27
C LEU A 165 -5.64 8.09 4.51
N PHE A 166 -4.43 8.62 4.33
CA PHE A 166 -4.21 9.86 3.59
C PHE A 166 -4.52 9.70 2.10
N GLY A 167 -4.00 8.66 1.44
CA GLY A 167 -4.17 8.44 0.00
C GLY A 167 -5.63 8.28 -0.41
N VAL A 168 -6.39 7.48 0.36
CA VAL A 168 -7.84 7.30 0.12
C VAL A 168 -8.59 8.60 0.37
N THR A 169 -8.29 9.31 1.47
CA THR A 169 -8.94 10.60 1.77
C THR A 169 -8.64 11.65 0.70
N TRP A 170 -7.38 11.77 0.27
CA TRP A 170 -6.96 12.67 -0.79
C TRP A 170 -7.69 12.36 -2.11
N PHE A 171 -7.79 11.08 -2.48
CA PHE A 171 -8.48 10.70 -3.70
C PHE A 171 -9.97 11.06 -3.65
N LEU A 172 -10.65 10.73 -2.54
CA LEU A 172 -12.08 10.99 -2.38
C LEU A 172 -12.37 12.50 -2.32
N GLU A 173 -11.56 13.28 -1.62
CA GLU A 173 -11.87 14.68 -1.34
C GLU A 173 -11.26 15.68 -2.31
N VAL A 174 -10.15 15.33 -2.96
CA VAL A 174 -9.38 16.22 -3.85
C VAL A 174 -9.47 15.75 -5.28
N LYS A 175 -8.92 14.56 -5.60
CA LYS A 175 -8.78 14.09 -6.99
C LYS A 175 -10.13 13.85 -7.66
N SER A 176 -11.07 13.19 -6.98
CA SER A 176 -12.38 12.85 -7.56
C SER A 176 -13.22 14.09 -7.92
N LYS A 177 -13.04 15.19 -7.18
CA LYS A 177 -13.74 16.46 -7.45
C LYS A 177 -13.12 17.20 -8.62
N GLN A 178 -11.79 17.11 -8.79
CA GLN A 178 -11.10 17.66 -9.97
C GLN A 178 -11.56 16.95 -11.26
N GLN A 179 -11.76 15.63 -11.23
CA GLN A 179 -12.32 14.89 -12.38
C GLN A 179 -13.74 15.36 -12.76
N LYS A 180 -14.60 15.69 -11.77
CA LYS A 180 -15.95 16.21 -12.04
C LYS A 180 -15.97 17.65 -12.56
N GLY A 181 -14.94 18.45 -12.26
CA GLY A 181 -14.80 19.82 -12.75
C GLY A 181 -14.53 19.93 -14.26
N PHE A 182 -13.93 18.91 -14.87
CA PHE A 182 -13.63 18.89 -16.31
C PHE A 182 -14.78 18.38 -17.18
N ASN A 183 -15.70 17.58 -16.64
CA ASN A 183 -16.83 17.03 -17.40
C ASN A 183 -18.08 17.93 -17.43
N ASN A 184 -17.99 19.16 -16.89
CA ASN A 184 -19.07 20.14 -16.81
C ASN A 184 -18.77 21.45 -17.58
N VAL A 185 -17.88 21.42 -18.57
CA VAL A 185 -17.64 22.54 -19.50
C VAL A 185 -17.86 22.08 -20.93
#